data_AF-A0A2N1RRE1-F1
#
_entry.id   AF-A0A2N1RRE1-F1
#
_cell.length_a   1.000
_cell.length_b   1.000
_cell.length_c   1.000
_cell.angle_alpha   90.00
_cell.angle_beta   90.00
_cell.angle_gamma   90.00
#
_symmetry.space_group_name_H-M   'P 1'
#
loop_
_entity.id
_entity.type
_entity.pdbx_description
1 polymer ?
#
loop_
_entity_poly.entity_id
_entity_poly.type
_entity_poly.pdbx_seq_one_letter_code
_entity_poly.pdbx_strand_id
1 'polypeptide(L)'
;MCQEKYEFELVAAEIVANHIHLVIRTKEDKETISLIMQYIKSRIAEKYNRAMQTSGSFWNERFESRIIEESENPEEYLLWLLWYIGFNPVRKGLSRDPRNNDIGFINCYLDENYEATVKITLHKYFLKLGSDFATCVQKFLFFEDAYRKRIAVIF
;
A
#
# COMPACT_ATOMS: atom_id res chain seq x y z
N MET A 1 -15.09 -8.22 3.93
CA MET A 1 -14.06 -7.32 3.33
C MET A 1 -13.78 -7.73 1.88
N CYS A 2 -13.11 -6.91 1.05
CA CYS A 2 -12.80 -7.30 -0.35
C CYS A 2 -11.97 -8.60 -0.43
N GLN A 3 -11.02 -8.77 0.49
CA GLN A 3 -10.16 -9.95 0.62
C GLN A 3 -10.89 -11.23 1.09
N GLU A 4 -12.15 -11.13 1.55
CA GLU A 4 -12.99 -12.31 1.79
C GLU A 4 -13.75 -12.73 0.52
N LYS A 5 -13.87 -11.84 -0.45
CA LYS A 5 -14.63 -12.06 -1.70
C LYS A 5 -13.74 -12.48 -2.86
N TYR A 6 -12.54 -11.89 -2.97
CA TYR A 6 -11.63 -12.08 -4.09
C TYR A 6 -10.25 -12.51 -3.61
N GLU A 7 -9.56 -13.27 -4.45
CA GLU A 7 -8.27 -13.85 -4.10
C GLU A 7 -7.12 -13.00 -4.67
N PHE A 8 -6.59 -12.10 -3.84
CA PHE A 8 -5.45 -11.25 -4.18
C PHE A 8 -4.62 -10.94 -2.93
N GLU A 9 -3.44 -10.37 -3.14
CA GLU A 9 -2.56 -9.92 -2.07
C GLU A 9 -2.59 -8.38 -2.00
N LEU A 10 -2.90 -7.84 -0.82
CA LEU A 10 -2.81 -6.41 -0.55
C LEU A 10 -1.45 -6.14 0.09
N VAL A 11 -0.53 -5.58 -0.68
CA VAL A 11 0.87 -5.38 -0.28
C VAL A 11 1.04 -4.07 0.50
N ALA A 12 0.27 -3.05 0.16
CA ALA A 12 0.22 -1.77 0.86
C ALA A 12 -1.14 -1.11 0.68
N ALA A 13 -1.56 -0.36 1.68
CA ALA A 13 -2.74 0.50 1.61
C ALA A 13 -2.51 1.75 2.45
N GLU A 14 -2.79 2.92 1.90
CA GLU A 14 -2.70 4.19 2.62
C GLU A 14 -3.79 5.16 2.17
N ILE A 15 -4.37 5.89 3.11
CA ILE A 15 -5.35 6.94 2.84
C ILE A 15 -4.62 8.28 2.88
N VAL A 16 -4.82 9.09 1.84
CA VAL A 16 -4.10 10.36 1.68
C VAL A 16 -5.08 11.45 1.29
N ALA A 17 -5.51 12.28 2.25
CA ALA A 17 -6.38 13.45 2.05
C ALA A 17 -7.57 13.17 1.10
N ASN A 18 -7.37 13.37 -0.21
CA ASN A 18 -8.36 13.26 -1.27
C ASN A 18 -8.25 11.98 -2.14
N HIS A 19 -7.32 11.06 -1.88
CA HIS A 19 -7.15 9.80 -2.62
C HIS A 19 -6.62 8.67 -1.73
N ILE A 20 -6.52 7.47 -2.30
CA ILE A 20 -5.94 6.31 -1.63
C ILE A 20 -4.82 5.73 -2.51
N HIS A 21 -3.77 5.20 -1.88
CA HIS A 21 -2.74 4.41 -2.54
C HIS A 21 -2.92 2.94 -2.17
N LEU A 22 -2.84 2.07 -3.15
CA LEU A 22 -2.90 0.63 -2.98
C LEU A 22 -1.78 -0.02 -3.80
N VAL A 23 -1.12 -1.02 -3.22
CA VAL A 23 -0.28 -1.96 -3.97
C VAL A 23 -0.96 -3.31 -3.88
N ILE A 24 -1.38 -3.84 -5.04
CA ILE A 24 -2.12 -5.10 -5.14
C ILE A 24 -1.34 -6.02 -6.06
N ARG A 25 -1.15 -7.26 -5.61
CA ARG A 25 -0.70 -8.35 -6.47
C ARG A 25 -1.89 -9.24 -6.79
N THR A 26 -2.27 -9.28 -8.07
CA THR A 26 -3.24 -10.22 -8.60
C THR A 26 -2.63 -11.62 -8.68
N LYS A 27 -3.48 -12.65 -8.65
CA LYS A 27 -3.08 -14.04 -8.84
C LYS A 27 -3.47 -14.50 -10.25
N GLU A 28 -2.67 -15.41 -10.80
CA GLU A 28 -2.95 -16.07 -12.07
C GLU A 28 -4.31 -16.78 -12.01
N ASP A 29 -5.10 -16.69 -13.07
CA ASP A 29 -6.46 -17.23 -13.17
C ASP A 29 -7.46 -16.77 -12.07
N LYS A 30 -7.19 -15.63 -11.42
CA LYS A 30 -8.09 -14.99 -10.44
C LYS A 30 -8.60 -13.65 -10.94
N GLU A 31 -9.13 -12.83 -10.03
CA GLU A 31 -9.75 -11.56 -10.38
C GLU A 31 -8.76 -10.53 -10.92
N THR A 32 -9.20 -9.80 -11.94
CA THR A 32 -8.45 -8.68 -12.50
C THR A 32 -8.41 -7.51 -11.53
N ILE A 33 -7.38 -6.66 -11.65
CA ILE A 33 -7.26 -5.41 -10.89
C ILE A 33 -8.52 -4.53 -11.03
N SER A 34 -9.13 -4.51 -12.21
CA SER A 34 -10.36 -3.75 -12.48
C SER A 34 -11.54 -4.21 -11.63
N LEU A 35 -11.73 -5.53 -11.47
CA LEU A 35 -12.83 -6.08 -10.68
C LEU A 35 -12.62 -5.84 -9.17
N ILE A 36 -11.37 -6.01 -8.71
CA ILE A 36 -10.99 -5.73 -7.32
C ILE A 36 -11.24 -4.25 -7.00
N MET A 37 -10.75 -3.34 -7.84
CA MET A 37 -10.92 -1.90 -7.66
C MET A 37 -12.38 -1.46 -7.76
N GLN A 38 -13.17 -2.05 -8.66
CA GLN A 38 -14.61 -1.79 -8.75
C GLN A 38 -15.29 -2.08 -7.41
N TYR A 39 -15.01 -3.23 -6.80
CA TYR A 39 -15.62 -3.61 -5.53
C TYR A 39 -15.14 -2.72 -4.39
N ILE A 40 -13.84 -2.46 -4.26
CA ILE A 40 -13.29 -1.57 -3.22
C ILE A 40 -13.94 -0.19 -3.30
N LYS A 41 -13.93 0.43 -4.48
CA LYS A 41 -14.50 1.76 -4.70
C LYS A 41 -16.00 1.79 -4.39
N SER A 42 -16.74 0.76 -4.81
CA SER A 42 -18.19 0.68 -4.57
C SER A 42 -18.52 0.59 -3.09
N ARG A 43 -17.78 -0.23 -2.33
CA ARG A 43 -18.03 -0.40 -0.89
C ARG A 43 -17.65 0.84 -0.08
N ILE A 44 -16.58 1.54 -0.46
CA ILE A 44 -16.21 2.82 0.17
C ILE A 44 -17.30 3.86 -0.11
N ALA A 45 -17.72 4.02 -1.38
CA ALA A 45 -18.75 4.98 -1.76
C ALA A 45 -20.08 4.71 -1.05
N GLU A 46 -20.51 3.44 -0.99
CA GLU A 46 -21.74 3.03 -0.31
C GLU A 46 -21.67 3.34 1.19
N LYS A 47 -20.57 2.98 1.87
CA LYS A 47 -20.38 3.25 3.30
C LYS A 47 -20.38 4.74 3.60
N TYR A 48 -19.65 5.53 2.81
CA TYR A 48 -19.58 6.97 2.98
C TYR A 48 -20.95 7.63 2.79
N ASN A 49 -21.61 7.35 1.67
CA ASN A 49 -22.92 7.93 1.37
C ASN A 49 -23.97 7.57 2.43
N ARG A 50 -23.96 6.31 2.91
CA ARG A 50 -24.84 5.89 4.00
C ARG A 50 -24.55 6.64 5.30
N ALA A 51 -23.27 6.79 5.67
CA ALA A 51 -22.87 7.50 6.89
C ALA A 51 -23.21 9.00 6.83
N MET A 52 -23.07 9.61 5.65
CA MET A 52 -23.32 11.04 5.44
C MET A 52 -24.77 11.35 5.04
N GLN A 53 -25.63 10.35 4.91
CA GLN A 53 -27.01 10.48 4.40
C GLN A 53 -27.08 11.18 3.03
N THR A 54 -26.06 10.97 2.19
CA THR A 54 -25.96 11.52 0.84
C THR A 54 -26.16 10.44 -0.22
N SER A 55 -26.35 10.87 -1.47
CA SER A 55 -26.40 9.99 -2.64
C SER A 55 -25.58 10.59 -3.78
N GLY A 56 -25.10 9.75 -4.70
CA GLY A 56 -24.35 10.18 -5.88
C GLY A 56 -22.90 9.70 -5.87
N SER A 57 -22.09 10.28 -6.76
CA SER A 57 -20.70 9.87 -6.94
C SER A 57 -19.83 10.29 -5.76
N PHE A 58 -19.09 9.33 -5.21
CA PHE A 58 -18.05 9.60 -4.21
C PHE A 58 -16.67 9.80 -4.86
N TRP A 59 -16.40 9.08 -5.95
CA TRP A 59 -15.12 9.11 -6.65
C TRP A 59 -15.19 10.05 -7.86
N ASN A 60 -14.13 10.81 -8.12
CA ASN A 60 -14.06 11.69 -9.27
C ASN A 60 -13.87 10.90 -10.58
N GLU A 61 -12.84 10.06 -10.65
CA GLU A 61 -12.40 9.42 -11.90
C GLU A 61 -12.25 7.90 -11.75
N ARG A 62 -11.78 7.22 -12.82
CA ARG A 62 -11.29 5.83 -12.75
C ARG A 62 -10.04 5.74 -11.88
N PHE A 63 -9.56 4.53 -11.60
CA PHE A 63 -8.28 4.39 -10.91
C PHE A 63 -7.14 4.46 -11.93
N GLU A 64 -6.01 5.03 -11.52
CA GLU A 64 -4.75 4.90 -12.24
C GLU A 64 -4.01 3.65 -11.76
N SER A 65 -3.24 3.02 -12.66
CA SER A 65 -2.43 1.84 -12.33
C SER A 65 -1.12 1.85 -13.10
N ARG A 66 -0.05 1.38 -12.46
CA ARG A 66 1.26 1.10 -13.07
C ARG A 66 1.72 -0.29 -12.65
N ILE A 67 2.35 -1.02 -13.56
CA ILE A 67 2.88 -2.36 -13.28
C ILE A 67 4.29 -2.20 -12.70
N ILE A 68 4.50 -2.71 -11.48
CA ILE A 68 5.77 -2.58 -10.76
C ILE A 68 6.86 -3.44 -11.43
N GLU A 69 6.48 -4.62 -11.94
CA GLU A 69 7.40 -5.55 -12.61
C GLU A 69 7.97 -5.01 -13.94
N GLU A 70 7.43 -3.92 -14.50
CA GLU A 70 7.94 -3.29 -15.72
C GLU A 70 9.00 -2.19 -15.45
N SER A 71 9.31 -1.90 -14.19
CA SER A 71 10.40 -0.96 -13.84
C SER A 71 11.80 -1.56 -14.10
N GLU A 72 12.83 -0.72 -14.18
CA GLU A 72 14.21 -1.17 -14.43
C GLU A 72 14.73 -2.08 -13.30
N ASN A 73 14.40 -1.75 -12.05
CA ASN A 73 14.71 -2.57 -10.90
C ASN A 73 13.47 -2.80 -10.01
N PRO A 74 12.61 -3.79 -10.33
CA PRO A 74 11.33 -4.00 -9.64
C PRO A 74 11.44 -4.30 -8.15
N GLU A 75 12.49 -5.01 -7.73
CA GLU A 75 12.67 -5.36 -6.32
C GLU A 75 12.93 -4.09 -5.50
N GLU A 76 13.90 -3.28 -5.92
CA GLU A 76 14.24 -2.03 -5.25
C GLU A 76 13.14 -0.96 -5.39
N TYR A 77 12.53 -0.86 -6.58
CA TYR A 77 11.43 0.07 -6.83
C TYR A 77 10.25 -0.18 -5.90
N LEU A 78 9.85 -1.45 -5.69
CA LEU A 78 8.78 -1.75 -4.73
C LEU A 78 9.17 -1.32 -3.31
N LEU A 79 10.37 -1.67 -2.86
CA LEU A 79 10.80 -1.36 -1.48
C LEU A 79 10.84 0.14 -1.22
N TRP A 80 11.32 0.92 -2.20
CA TRP A 80 11.22 2.37 -2.15
C TRP A 80 9.76 2.86 -2.20
N LEU A 81 8.92 2.27 -3.06
CA LEU A 81 7.52 2.65 -3.22
C LEU A 81 6.72 2.47 -1.94
N LEU A 82 7.00 1.42 -1.15
CA LEU A 82 6.40 1.22 0.17
C LEU A 82 6.68 2.41 1.10
N TRP A 83 7.93 2.87 1.18
CA TRP A 83 8.28 4.06 1.95
C TRP A 83 7.68 5.34 1.37
N TYR A 84 7.68 5.49 0.04
CA TYR A 84 7.02 6.63 -0.62
C TYR A 84 5.54 6.73 -0.24
N ILE A 85 4.82 5.60 -0.25
CA ILE A 85 3.41 5.51 0.13
C ILE A 85 3.25 5.85 1.62
N GLY A 86 4.03 5.22 2.51
CA GLY A 86 3.96 5.47 3.95
C GLY A 86 4.25 6.92 4.32
N PHE A 87 5.20 7.59 3.64
CA PHE A 87 5.48 9.01 3.87
C PHE A 87 4.50 9.96 3.19
N ASN A 88 3.52 9.49 2.42
CA ASN A 88 2.58 10.39 1.73
C ASN A 88 1.70 11.18 2.73
N PRO A 89 1.05 10.55 3.74
CA PRO A 89 0.37 11.30 4.79
C PRO A 89 1.26 12.32 5.51
N VAL A 90 2.53 11.98 5.75
CA VAL A 90 3.50 12.91 6.36
C VAL A 90 3.78 14.12 5.46
N ARG A 91 4.01 13.91 4.16
CA ARG A 91 4.21 14.99 3.19
C ARG A 91 2.98 15.90 3.03
N LYS A 92 1.78 15.38 3.30
CA LYS A 92 0.53 16.13 3.30
C LYS A 92 0.20 16.78 4.66
N GLY A 93 1.04 16.59 5.69
CA GLY A 93 0.82 17.11 7.03
C GLY A 93 -0.30 16.41 7.81
N LEU A 94 -0.74 15.23 7.36
CA LEU A 94 -1.78 14.43 8.01
C LEU A 94 -1.23 13.57 9.15
N SER A 95 0.05 13.22 9.09
CA SER A 95 0.76 12.42 10.10
C SER A 95 2.14 13.01 10.35
N ARG A 96 2.71 12.72 11.53
CA ARG A 96 4.09 13.11 11.87
C ARG A 96 5.12 12.06 11.48
N ASP A 97 4.72 10.79 11.40
CA ASP A 97 5.58 9.64 11.10
C ASP A 97 4.76 8.57 10.36
N PRO A 98 5.28 7.92 9.31
CA PRO A 98 4.56 6.87 8.59
C PRO A 98 4.06 5.73 9.49
N ARG A 99 4.75 5.46 10.61
CA ARG A 99 4.36 4.43 11.59
C ARG A 99 3.10 4.77 12.36
N ASN A 100 2.67 6.04 12.34
CA ASN A 100 1.48 6.53 13.03
C ASN A 100 0.30 6.77 12.08
N ASN A 101 0.40 6.36 10.82
CA ASN A 101 -0.70 6.51 9.86
C ASN A 101 -1.89 5.60 10.25
N ASP A 102 -3.10 5.99 9.89
CA ASP A 102 -4.35 5.31 10.29
C ASP A 102 -4.41 3.82 9.90
N ILE A 103 -3.90 3.46 8.72
CA ILE A 103 -3.80 2.04 8.33
C ILE A 103 -2.57 1.39 8.98
N GLY A 104 -1.48 2.14 9.12
CA GLY A 104 -0.23 1.64 9.69
C GLY A 104 0.40 0.50 8.90
N PHE A 105 0.15 0.40 7.58
CA PHE A 105 0.58 -0.76 6.78
C PHE A 105 2.10 -0.96 6.82
N ILE A 106 2.87 0.12 6.96
CA ILE A 106 4.33 0.06 7.00
C ILE A 106 4.82 -0.73 8.22
N ASN A 107 4.07 -0.72 9.33
CA ASN A 107 4.44 -1.42 10.54
C ASN A 107 4.41 -2.95 10.36
N CYS A 108 3.60 -3.48 9.43
CA CYS A 108 3.65 -4.89 9.05
C CYS A 108 5.03 -5.30 8.50
N TYR A 109 5.80 -4.36 7.96
CA TYR A 109 7.15 -4.58 7.46
C TYR A 109 8.25 -4.30 8.50
N LEU A 110 7.88 -3.83 9.70
CA LEU A 110 8.81 -3.42 10.76
C LEU A 110 8.67 -4.25 12.03
N ASP A 111 7.49 -4.79 12.27
CA ASP A 111 7.16 -5.63 13.42
C ASP A 111 6.36 -6.85 12.93
N GLU A 112 6.93 -8.04 13.14
CA GLU A 112 6.37 -9.32 12.69
C GLU A 112 5.01 -9.64 13.32
N ASN A 113 4.71 -9.03 14.47
CA ASN A 113 3.48 -9.24 15.22
C ASN A 113 2.47 -8.11 15.01
N TYR A 114 2.76 -7.14 14.13
CA TYR A 114 1.87 -6.00 13.92
C TYR A 114 0.64 -6.38 13.09
N GLU A 115 -0.54 -6.16 13.66
CA GLU A 115 -1.82 -6.35 12.99
C GLU A 115 -2.39 -5.00 12.53
N ALA A 116 -2.31 -4.75 11.22
CA ALA A 116 -2.93 -3.57 10.62
C ALA A 116 -4.47 -3.70 10.53
N THR A 117 -5.15 -2.57 10.37
CA THR A 117 -6.62 -2.48 10.19
C THR A 117 -7.15 -3.30 9.00
N VAL A 118 -6.30 -3.52 7.99
CA VAL A 118 -6.57 -4.40 6.84
C VAL A 118 -5.45 -5.43 6.72
N LYS A 119 -5.77 -6.63 6.24
CA LYS A 119 -4.77 -7.69 6.09
C LYS A 119 -3.74 -7.30 5.03
N ILE A 120 -2.52 -7.02 5.46
CA ILE A 120 -1.37 -6.77 4.58
C ILE A 120 -0.62 -8.08 4.33
N THR A 121 -0.24 -8.32 3.08
CA THR A 121 0.63 -9.44 2.68
C THR A 121 2.02 -8.92 2.39
N LEU A 122 3.03 -9.43 3.10
CA LEU A 122 4.43 -9.07 2.84
C LEU A 122 4.88 -9.63 1.49
N HIS A 123 5.33 -8.75 0.60
CA HIS A 123 5.74 -9.15 -0.74
C HIS A 123 7.05 -9.94 -0.74
N LYS A 124 7.21 -10.85 -1.72
CA LYS A 124 8.42 -11.67 -1.89
C LYS A 124 9.71 -10.83 -1.97
N TYR A 125 9.66 -9.62 -2.53
CA TYR A 125 10.84 -8.74 -2.62
C TYR A 125 11.33 -8.27 -1.24
N PHE A 126 10.42 -8.05 -0.28
CA PHE A 126 10.81 -7.80 1.10
C PHE A 126 11.38 -9.06 1.76
N LEU A 127 10.70 -10.20 1.60
CA LEU A 127 11.12 -11.46 2.23
C LEU A 127 12.47 -11.99 1.71
N LYS A 128 12.89 -11.59 0.51
CA LYS A 128 14.21 -11.92 -0.05
C LYS A 128 15.34 -11.05 0.49
N LEU A 129 15.05 -9.96 1.21
CA LEU A 129 16.11 -9.07 1.71
C LEU A 129 17.05 -9.80 2.67
N GLY A 130 16.54 -10.67 3.53
CA GLY A 130 17.31 -11.35 4.57
C GLY A 130 16.94 -12.82 4.74
N SER A 131 17.72 -13.53 5.55
CA SER A 131 17.44 -14.92 5.94
C SER A 131 16.29 -15.06 6.93
N ASP A 132 15.97 -13.97 7.65
CA ASP A 132 14.94 -13.89 8.67
C ASP A 132 14.29 -12.50 8.66
N PHE A 133 13.18 -12.34 9.40
CA PHE A 133 12.42 -11.09 9.45
C PHE A 133 13.28 -9.92 9.94
N ALA A 134 14.05 -10.11 11.01
CA ALA A 134 14.90 -9.06 11.58
C ALA A 134 15.93 -8.53 10.56
N THR A 135 16.56 -9.42 9.80
CA THR A 135 17.50 -9.06 8.73
C THR A 135 16.78 -8.34 7.58
N CYS A 136 15.57 -8.78 7.23
CA CYS A 136 14.74 -8.07 6.23
C CYS A 136 14.42 -6.65 6.70
N VAL A 137 14.00 -6.45 7.95
CA VAL A 137 13.71 -5.14 8.54
C VAL A 137 14.95 -4.24 8.50
N GLN A 138 16.11 -4.74 8.95
CA GLN A 138 17.35 -3.95 8.93
C GLN A 138 17.69 -3.43 7.54
N LYS A 139 17.58 -4.28 6.51
CA LYS A 139 17.81 -3.87 5.12
C LYS A 139 16.69 -2.99 4.57
N PHE A 140 15.45 -3.20 5.00
CA PHE A 140 14.33 -2.37 4.59
C PHE A 140 14.41 -0.94 5.15
N LEU A 141 14.95 -0.76 6.36
CA LEU A 141 15.21 0.55 6.95
C LEU A 141 16.27 1.37 6.19
N PHE A 142 17.15 0.73 5.41
CA PHE A 142 18.04 1.44 4.49
C PHE A 142 17.25 2.24 3.44
N PHE A 143 16.15 1.67 2.91
CA PHE A 143 15.28 2.36 1.97
C PHE A 143 14.56 3.55 2.61
N GLU A 144 14.22 3.48 3.91
CA GLU A 144 13.68 4.61 4.66
C GLU A 144 14.68 5.77 4.71
N ASP A 145 15.91 5.48 5.12
CA ASP A 145 16.98 6.47 5.25
C ASP A 145 17.29 7.11 3.90
N ALA A 146 17.41 6.31 2.84
CA ALA A 146 17.60 6.78 1.48
C ALA A 146 16.45 7.69 1.01
N TYR A 147 15.21 7.29 1.27
CA TYR A 147 14.03 8.11 0.97
C TYR A 147 14.06 9.46 1.70
N ARG A 148 14.32 9.47 3.01
CA ARG A 148 14.35 10.69 3.84
C ARG A 148 15.46 11.65 3.41
N LYS A 149 16.64 11.12 3.07
CA LYS A 149 17.78 11.91 2.59
C LYS A 149 17.61 12.42 1.16
N ARG A 150 16.52 12.04 0.47
CA ARG A 150 16.29 12.32 -0.96
C ARG A 150 17.49 11.90 -1.81
N ILE A 151 18.17 10.82 -1.42
CA ILE A 151 19.22 10.25 -2.24
C ILE A 151 18.53 9.82 -3.53
N ALA A 152 19.04 10.30 -4.67
CA ALA A 152 18.62 9.82 -5.97
C ALA A 152 19.08 8.36 -6.07
N VAL A 153 18.28 7.46 -5.51
CA VAL A 153 18.36 6.07 -5.84
C VAL A 153 17.57 5.98 -7.14
N ILE A 154 18.31 5.86 -8.24
CA ILE A 154 17.75 5.72 -9.57
C ILE A 154 17.09 4.33 -9.58
N PHE A 155 15.76 4.29 -9.69
CA PHE A 155 14.96 3.06 -9.83
C PHE A 155 14.17 3.11 -11.14
#